data_AF-A0A1Q6QII3-F1
#
_entry.id   AF-A0A1Q6QII3-F1
#
_cell.length_a   1.000
_cell.length_b   1.000
_cell.length_c   1.000
_cell.angle_alpha   90.00
_cell.angle_beta   90.00
_cell.angle_gamma   90.00
#
_symmetry.space_group_name_H-M   'P 1'
#
loop_
_entity.id
_entity.type
_entity.pdbx_description
1 polymer ?
#
loop_
_entity_poly.entity_id
_entity_poly.type
_entity_poly.pdbx_seq_one_letter_code
_entity_poly.pdbx_strand_id
1 'polypeptide(L)'
;ILDWQYVDRLAGLYEENGVAINREPYGPLTGTLVPPCVSHAVAIIEALLAAEQGVKNITVGYGQCGNLIQDVAAIQTLEELTEEYLKKYGYDDVVVTTVLHQWMGGFPADEAKAFGVISLGSTIAALAKATKVIVKTPHEAIGIPTKEANAAGLRCTKQVVNMLSDQAIQNVELEVEKGIIRHETRLIVDKCFELGNGDIALGVCRGVKAGVVDVPFAPCRANAGQMLPARDNEGAVRIMNIGNLPFDKELRDFHAAKMAQRAKEENRKVSFQMVIDDVYAIGKGRLVGRPRY
;
A
#
# COMPACT_ATOMS: atom_id res chain seq x y z
N ILE A 1 -6.86 -6.10 17.64
CA ILE A 1 -5.65 -6.92 17.90
C ILE A 1 -6.03 -8.22 18.58
N LEU A 2 -6.57 -8.21 19.82
CA LEU A 2 -6.94 -9.44 20.53
C LEU A 2 -7.82 -10.39 19.70
N ASP A 3 -8.87 -9.87 19.05
CA ASP A 3 -9.76 -10.69 18.21
C ASP A 3 -9.04 -11.25 16.97
N TRP A 4 -8.06 -10.54 16.42
CA TRP A 4 -7.27 -11.02 15.29
C TRP A 4 -6.23 -12.05 15.73
N GLN A 5 -5.65 -11.92 16.93
CA GLN A 5 -4.79 -12.97 17.51
C GLN A 5 -5.56 -14.29 17.65
N TYR A 6 -6.85 -14.26 17.98
CA TYR A 6 -7.69 -15.46 17.97
C TYR A 6 -7.77 -16.09 16.57
N VAL A 7 -8.04 -15.28 15.53
CA VAL A 7 -8.13 -15.75 14.14
C VAL A 7 -6.79 -16.33 13.68
N ASP A 8 -5.69 -15.66 13.97
CA ASP A 8 -4.36 -16.11 13.58
C ASP A 8 -3.91 -17.35 14.38
N ARG A 9 -4.28 -17.44 15.67
CA ARG A 9 -4.04 -18.63 16.50
C ARG A 9 -4.81 -19.84 16.00
N LEU A 10 -6.03 -19.64 15.50
CA LEU A 10 -6.79 -20.72 14.87
C LEU A 10 -6.07 -21.26 13.63
N ALA A 11 -5.56 -20.36 12.77
CA ALA A 11 -4.74 -20.78 11.62
C ALA A 11 -3.45 -21.49 12.07
N GLY A 12 -2.77 -21.00 13.11
CA GLY A 12 -1.61 -21.67 13.69
C GLY A 12 -1.93 -23.07 14.26
N LEU A 13 -3.09 -23.26 14.89
CA LEU A 13 -3.53 -24.58 15.35
C LEU A 13 -3.75 -25.55 14.18
N TYR A 14 -4.28 -25.07 13.04
CA TYR A 14 -4.39 -25.88 11.83
C TYR A 14 -3.01 -26.25 11.27
N GLU A 15 -2.05 -25.32 11.24
CA GLU A 15 -0.67 -25.57 10.81
C GLU A 15 0.01 -26.63 11.70
N GLU A 16 -0.17 -26.56 13.03
CA GLU A 16 0.32 -27.58 13.99
C GLU A 16 -0.22 -28.99 13.70
N ASN A 17 -1.41 -29.08 13.07
CA ASN A 17 -2.05 -30.33 12.66
C ASN A 17 -1.81 -30.67 11.18
N GLY A 18 -0.87 -30.01 10.52
CA GLY A 18 -0.47 -30.26 9.13
C GLY A 18 -1.43 -29.70 8.08
N VAL A 19 -2.27 -28.73 8.44
CA VAL A 19 -3.22 -28.06 7.53
C VAL A 19 -2.77 -26.63 7.27
N ALA A 20 -2.24 -26.37 6.08
CA ALA A 20 -1.78 -25.05 5.67
C ALA A 20 -2.95 -24.08 5.42
N ILE A 21 -2.94 -22.91 6.07
CA ILE A 21 -3.96 -21.87 5.90
C ILE A 21 -3.28 -20.53 5.67
N ASN A 22 -3.53 -19.94 4.50
CA ASN A 22 -3.03 -18.60 4.18
C ASN A 22 -3.75 -17.50 4.97
N ARG A 23 -2.99 -16.51 5.43
CA ARG A 23 -3.50 -15.26 6.00
C ARG A 23 -3.05 -14.07 5.15
N GLU A 24 -3.92 -13.08 5.04
CA GLU A 24 -3.68 -11.93 4.16
C GLU A 24 -4.02 -10.62 4.89
N PRO A 25 -3.02 -9.95 5.49
CA PRO A 25 -3.10 -8.55 5.90
C PRO A 25 -3.66 -7.64 4.79
N TYR A 26 -4.63 -6.79 5.12
CA TYR A 26 -5.32 -5.96 4.13
C TYR A 26 -4.56 -4.65 3.85
N GLY A 27 -3.58 -4.74 2.97
CA GLY A 27 -2.66 -3.65 2.63
C GLY A 27 -3.25 -2.32 2.12
N PRO A 28 -4.32 -2.30 1.29
CA PRO A 28 -4.83 -1.02 0.77
C PRO A 28 -5.41 -0.06 1.82
N LEU A 29 -5.75 -0.56 3.01
CA LEU A 29 -6.35 0.21 4.11
C LEU A 29 -7.57 1.02 3.63
N THR A 30 -7.52 2.35 3.65
CA THR A 30 -8.62 3.22 3.22
C THR A 30 -8.74 3.36 1.71
N GLY A 31 -7.80 2.79 0.94
CA GLY A 31 -7.79 2.84 -0.52
C GLY A 31 -7.53 4.23 -1.12
N THR A 32 -7.19 5.22 -0.27
CA THR A 32 -7.18 6.63 -0.65
C THR A 32 -5.83 7.27 -0.32
N LEU A 33 -4.93 7.31 -1.31
CA LEU A 33 -3.62 7.95 -1.24
C LEU A 33 -2.77 7.51 -0.03
N VAL A 34 -2.85 6.24 0.36
CA VAL A 34 -2.03 5.69 1.45
C VAL A 34 -0.57 5.63 0.98
N PRO A 35 0.39 6.34 1.61
CA PRO A 35 1.80 6.24 1.24
C PRO A 35 2.30 4.80 1.43
N PRO A 36 3.21 4.28 0.55
CA PRO A 36 3.72 2.92 0.66
C PRO A 36 4.23 2.58 2.06
N CYS A 37 5.01 3.45 2.70
CA CYS A 37 5.57 3.19 4.03
C CYS A 37 4.52 2.97 5.13
N VAL A 38 3.36 3.63 5.05
CA VAL A 38 2.26 3.44 6.01
C VAL A 38 1.56 2.11 5.76
N SER A 39 1.29 1.77 4.49
CA SER A 39 0.76 0.46 4.09
C SER A 39 1.67 -0.67 4.58
N HIS A 40 2.97 -0.54 4.32
CA HIS A 40 3.98 -1.55 4.66
C HIS A 40 4.12 -1.71 6.16
N ALA A 41 4.19 -0.62 6.92
CA ALA A 41 4.29 -0.69 8.36
C ALA A 41 3.12 -1.47 8.99
N VAL A 42 1.88 -1.24 8.51
CA VAL A 42 0.71 -2.01 8.98
C VAL A 42 0.82 -3.48 8.57
N ALA A 43 1.11 -3.76 7.30
CA ALA A 43 1.20 -5.14 6.80
C ALA A 43 2.29 -5.97 7.50
N ILE A 44 3.47 -5.38 7.74
CA ILE A 44 4.59 -6.03 8.46
C ILE A 44 4.22 -6.29 9.92
N ILE A 45 3.59 -5.33 10.59
CA ILE A 45 3.14 -5.51 11.98
C ILE A 45 2.08 -6.62 12.06
N GLU A 46 1.11 -6.64 11.14
CA GLU A 46 0.10 -7.71 11.09
C GLU A 46 0.73 -9.07 10.78
N ALA A 47 1.73 -9.14 9.89
CA ALA A 47 2.47 -10.37 9.61
C ALA A 47 3.23 -10.91 10.84
N LEU A 48 3.91 -10.04 11.59
CA LEU A 48 4.60 -10.40 12.83
C LEU A 48 3.62 -10.92 13.90
N LEU A 49 2.48 -10.24 14.06
CA LEU A 49 1.43 -10.67 15.00
C LEU A 49 0.84 -12.02 14.61
N ALA A 50 0.64 -12.28 13.32
CA ALA A 50 0.14 -13.56 12.84
C ALA A 50 1.18 -14.68 13.01
N ALA A 51 2.46 -14.41 12.70
CA ALA A 51 3.54 -15.37 12.85
C ALA A 51 3.75 -15.81 14.31
N GLU A 52 3.66 -14.86 15.26
CA GLU A 52 3.68 -15.16 16.71
C GLU A 52 2.56 -16.14 17.12
N GLN A 53 1.42 -16.12 16.44
CA GLN A 53 0.30 -17.04 16.71
C GLN A 53 0.42 -18.39 15.97
N GLY A 54 1.50 -18.60 15.22
CA GLY A 54 1.82 -19.86 14.54
C GLY A 54 1.46 -19.90 13.06
N VAL A 55 1.03 -18.79 12.45
CA VAL A 55 0.74 -18.75 11.00
C VAL A 55 2.03 -18.93 10.19
N LYS A 56 1.98 -19.80 9.16
CA LYS A 56 3.13 -20.12 8.30
C LYS A 56 3.01 -19.69 6.85
N ASN A 57 1.82 -19.28 6.41
CA ASN A 57 1.57 -18.82 5.04
C ASN A 57 0.95 -17.42 5.08
N ILE A 58 1.69 -16.40 4.64
CA ILE A 58 1.26 -14.99 4.74
C ILE A 58 1.37 -14.31 3.38
N THR A 59 0.26 -13.75 2.88
CA THR A 59 0.25 -12.85 1.73
C THR A 59 0.15 -11.40 2.19
N VAL A 60 1.22 -10.62 2.05
CA VAL A 60 1.21 -9.19 2.38
C VAL A 60 0.73 -8.35 1.19
N GLY A 61 -0.19 -7.43 1.46
CA GLY A 61 -0.87 -6.66 0.41
C GLY A 61 -0.39 -5.23 0.23
N TYR A 62 -0.59 -4.69 -0.97
CA TYR A 62 -0.40 -3.28 -1.30
C TYR A 62 -1.49 -2.81 -2.27
N GLY A 63 -2.01 -1.59 -2.05
CA GLY A 63 -2.97 -0.94 -2.94
C GLY A 63 -2.28 -0.03 -3.95
N GLN A 64 -2.58 -0.20 -5.24
CA GLN A 64 -2.06 0.63 -6.33
C GLN A 64 -2.22 2.13 -6.02
N CYS A 65 -1.10 2.87 -5.98
CA CYS A 65 -1.12 4.33 -5.92
C CYS A 65 -1.11 4.94 -7.33
N GLY A 66 -0.48 4.30 -8.31
CA GLY A 66 -0.62 4.55 -9.74
C GLY A 66 0.63 5.07 -10.45
N ASN A 67 1.67 5.50 -9.74
CA ASN A 67 2.97 5.73 -10.36
C ASN A 67 3.68 4.37 -10.52
N LEU A 68 4.05 4.02 -11.75
CA LEU A 68 4.59 2.69 -12.07
C LEU A 68 5.82 2.34 -11.25
N ILE A 69 6.80 3.25 -11.14
CA ILE A 69 8.04 2.99 -10.42
C ILE A 69 7.78 2.86 -8.92
N GLN A 70 6.97 3.74 -8.34
CA GLN A 70 6.60 3.68 -6.93
C GLN A 70 5.85 2.40 -6.58
N ASP A 71 4.87 1.99 -7.39
CA ASP A 71 4.07 0.80 -7.07
C ASP A 71 4.88 -0.49 -7.25
N VAL A 72 5.78 -0.55 -8.24
CA VAL A 72 6.74 -1.66 -8.38
C VAL A 72 7.72 -1.69 -7.21
N ALA A 73 8.27 -0.53 -6.81
CA ALA A 73 9.12 -0.42 -5.63
C ALA A 73 8.38 -0.87 -4.37
N ALA A 74 7.12 -0.49 -4.22
CA ALA A 74 6.30 -0.81 -3.07
C ALA A 74 6.09 -2.32 -2.91
N ILE A 75 5.67 -3.04 -3.96
CA ILE A 75 5.48 -4.50 -3.87
C ILE A 75 6.80 -5.21 -3.53
N GLN A 76 7.90 -4.87 -4.21
CA GLN A 76 9.18 -5.55 -4.00
C GLN A 76 9.73 -5.30 -2.59
N THR A 77 9.66 -4.05 -2.11
CA THR A 77 10.12 -3.72 -0.75
C THR A 77 9.19 -4.27 0.34
N LEU A 78 7.90 -4.46 0.06
CA LEU A 78 6.97 -5.05 1.02
C LEU A 78 7.37 -6.49 1.33
N GLU A 79 7.65 -7.28 0.30
CA GLU A 79 8.13 -8.67 0.45
C GLU A 79 9.45 -8.71 1.22
N GLU A 80 10.46 -7.99 0.73
CA GLU A 80 11.80 -7.93 1.32
C GLU A 80 11.77 -7.53 2.81
N LEU A 81 11.04 -6.47 3.15
CA LEU A 81 10.96 -6.00 4.53
C LEU A 81 10.15 -6.96 5.41
N THR A 82 9.08 -7.56 4.89
CA THR A 82 8.30 -8.55 5.67
C THR A 82 9.18 -9.73 6.04
N GLU A 83 9.94 -10.29 5.09
CA GLU A 83 10.90 -11.37 5.35
C GLU A 83 12.02 -10.94 6.31
N GLU A 84 12.57 -9.72 6.14
CA GLU A 84 13.60 -9.16 7.03
C GLU A 84 13.10 -9.12 8.48
N TYR A 85 11.90 -8.57 8.70
CA TYR A 85 11.33 -8.45 10.05
C TYR A 85 10.95 -9.81 10.63
N LEU A 86 10.33 -10.71 9.86
CA LEU A 86 10.00 -12.07 10.34
C LEU A 86 11.27 -12.80 10.80
N LYS A 87 12.32 -12.78 9.97
CA LYS A 87 13.61 -13.39 10.31
C LYS A 87 14.27 -12.73 11.52
N LYS A 88 14.27 -11.40 11.60
CA LYS A 88 14.82 -10.64 12.74
C LYS A 88 14.20 -11.06 14.08
N TYR A 89 12.93 -11.47 14.07
CA TYR A 89 12.19 -11.90 15.27
C TYR A 89 12.03 -13.42 15.40
N GLY A 90 12.79 -14.22 14.63
CA GLY A 90 12.90 -15.67 14.81
C GLY A 90 11.84 -16.52 14.09
N TYR A 91 11.10 -15.93 13.15
CA TYR A 91 10.12 -16.65 12.33
C TYR A 91 10.75 -17.07 10.99
N ASP A 92 11.60 -18.08 11.02
CA ASP A 92 12.38 -18.55 9.85
C ASP A 92 11.59 -19.48 8.90
N ASP A 93 10.40 -19.91 9.30
CA ASP A 93 9.59 -20.92 8.62
C ASP A 93 8.26 -20.39 8.06
N VAL A 94 8.17 -19.07 7.88
CA VAL A 94 7.01 -18.40 7.27
C VAL A 94 7.24 -18.18 5.78
N VAL A 95 6.32 -18.66 4.96
CA VAL A 95 6.28 -18.39 3.52
C VAL A 95 5.56 -17.07 3.28
N VAL A 96 6.28 -16.09 2.73
CA VAL A 96 5.74 -14.79 2.36
C VAL A 96 5.38 -14.78 0.87
N THR A 97 4.24 -14.18 0.54
CA THR A 97 3.80 -13.91 -0.83
C THR A 97 3.22 -12.49 -0.91
N THR A 98 3.03 -11.97 -2.12
CA THR A 98 2.54 -10.59 -2.31
C THR A 98 1.22 -10.53 -3.06
N VAL A 99 0.41 -9.52 -2.71
CA VAL A 99 -0.80 -9.19 -3.47
C VAL A 99 -0.84 -7.71 -3.83
N LEU A 100 -1.04 -7.41 -5.12
CA LEU A 100 -1.43 -6.08 -5.56
C LEU A 100 -2.95 -5.99 -5.65
N HIS A 101 -3.54 -5.00 -4.98
CA HIS A 101 -4.90 -4.58 -5.29
C HIS A 101 -4.85 -3.53 -6.38
N GLN A 102 -5.53 -3.78 -7.50
CA GLN A 102 -5.80 -2.73 -8.48
C GLN A 102 -6.51 -1.56 -7.79
N TRP A 103 -6.41 -0.37 -8.39
CA TRP A 103 -6.87 0.92 -7.86
C TRP A 103 -8.07 0.80 -6.90
N MET A 104 -7.92 1.27 -5.67
CA MET A 104 -8.94 1.14 -4.63
C MET A 104 -9.74 2.43 -4.39
N GLY A 105 -9.38 3.52 -5.07
CA GLY A 105 -10.10 4.78 -5.04
C GLY A 105 -11.26 4.84 -6.04
N GLY A 106 -11.81 6.03 -6.25
CA GLY A 106 -12.91 6.23 -7.19
C GLY A 106 -12.56 5.88 -8.63
N PHE A 107 -13.46 5.18 -9.31
CA PHE A 107 -13.32 4.80 -10.73
C PHE A 107 -14.04 5.77 -11.67
N PRO A 108 -13.62 5.86 -12.94
CA PRO A 108 -14.43 6.48 -13.98
C PRO A 108 -15.68 5.64 -14.26
N ALA A 109 -16.82 6.30 -14.49
CA ALA A 109 -18.09 5.63 -14.82
C ALA A 109 -18.15 5.08 -16.25
N ASP A 110 -17.29 5.58 -17.14
CA ASP A 110 -17.15 5.05 -18.49
C ASP A 110 -16.33 3.74 -18.45
N GLU A 111 -16.92 2.66 -18.96
CA GLU A 111 -16.31 1.33 -18.86
C GLU A 111 -14.97 1.23 -19.60
N ALA A 112 -14.82 1.90 -20.76
CA ALA A 112 -13.56 1.89 -21.50
C ALA A 112 -12.44 2.56 -20.70
N LYS A 113 -12.74 3.68 -20.03
CA LYS A 113 -11.82 4.31 -19.07
C LYS A 113 -11.54 3.41 -17.88
N ALA A 114 -12.54 2.70 -17.36
CA ALA A 114 -12.36 1.75 -16.26
C ALA A 114 -11.39 0.61 -16.63
N PHE A 115 -11.48 0.08 -17.86
CA PHE A 115 -10.50 -0.89 -18.36
C PHE A 115 -9.09 -0.32 -18.48
N GLY A 116 -8.93 0.98 -18.74
CA GLY A 116 -7.64 1.66 -18.65
C GLY A 116 -7.03 1.59 -17.25
N VAL A 117 -7.84 1.81 -16.21
CA VAL A 117 -7.41 1.70 -14.80
C VAL A 117 -7.06 0.26 -14.43
N ILE A 118 -7.91 -0.71 -14.80
CA ILE A 118 -7.68 -2.15 -14.60
C ILE A 118 -6.37 -2.57 -15.27
N SER A 119 -6.19 -2.22 -16.54
CA SER A 119 -5.01 -2.60 -17.31
C SER A 119 -3.72 -2.05 -16.71
N LEU A 120 -3.71 -0.79 -16.26
CA LEU A 120 -2.56 -0.21 -15.59
C LEU A 120 -2.20 -0.97 -14.30
N GLY A 121 -3.21 -1.29 -13.48
CA GLY A 121 -2.98 -2.10 -12.28
C GLY A 121 -2.45 -3.51 -12.60
N SER A 122 -2.93 -4.14 -13.68
CA SER A 122 -2.40 -5.42 -14.16
C SER A 122 -0.95 -5.31 -14.65
N THR A 123 -0.60 -4.22 -15.35
CA THR A 123 0.77 -3.95 -15.79
C THR A 123 1.71 -3.82 -14.60
N ILE A 124 1.31 -3.04 -13.58
CA ILE A 124 2.07 -2.87 -12.35
C ILE A 124 2.26 -4.21 -11.64
N ALA A 125 1.20 -4.99 -11.45
CA ALA A 125 1.28 -6.30 -10.80
C ALA A 125 2.26 -7.24 -11.51
N ALA A 126 2.20 -7.31 -12.84
CA ALA A 126 3.06 -8.17 -13.64
C ALA A 126 4.53 -7.76 -13.60
N LEU A 127 4.81 -6.46 -13.69
CA LEU A 127 6.18 -5.93 -13.68
C LEU A 127 6.80 -5.94 -12.27
N ALA A 128 5.96 -5.83 -11.23
CA ALA A 128 6.38 -5.98 -9.84
C ALA A 128 6.62 -7.44 -9.43
N LYS A 129 6.15 -8.41 -10.23
CA LYS A 129 6.15 -9.85 -9.92
C LYS A 129 5.29 -10.19 -8.69
N ALA A 130 4.17 -9.49 -8.54
CA ALA A 130 3.22 -9.80 -7.47
C ALA A 130 2.69 -11.24 -7.61
N THR A 131 2.64 -11.99 -6.50
CA THR A 131 2.13 -13.38 -6.52
C THR A 131 0.65 -13.44 -6.90
N LYS A 132 -0.12 -12.44 -6.48
CA LYS A 132 -1.56 -12.32 -6.71
C LYS A 132 -1.95 -10.89 -7.11
N VAL A 133 -3.01 -10.77 -7.90
CA VAL A 133 -3.66 -9.48 -8.21
C VAL A 133 -5.16 -9.54 -7.89
N ILE A 134 -5.67 -8.58 -7.11
CA ILE A 134 -7.11 -8.42 -6.89
C ILE A 134 -7.70 -7.58 -8.02
N VAL A 135 -8.65 -8.17 -8.72
CA VAL A 135 -9.21 -7.65 -9.96
C VAL A 135 -10.41 -6.74 -9.69
N LYS A 136 -10.39 -5.57 -10.33
CA LYS A 136 -11.49 -4.60 -10.38
C LYS A 136 -12.34 -4.82 -11.63
N THR A 137 -13.49 -4.15 -11.66
CA THR A 137 -14.48 -4.34 -12.72
C THR A 137 -14.85 -3.01 -13.38
N PRO A 138 -15.35 -3.01 -14.62
CA PRO A 138 -15.84 -1.79 -15.26
C PRO A 138 -17.04 -1.16 -14.53
N HIS A 139 -17.73 -1.90 -13.65
CA HIS A 139 -18.88 -1.41 -12.87
C HIS A 139 -18.50 -0.75 -11.54
N GLU A 140 -17.21 -0.60 -11.22
CA GLU A 140 -16.73 -0.15 -9.90
C GLU A 140 -17.32 1.22 -9.46
N ALA A 141 -17.56 2.13 -10.41
CA ALA A 141 -18.14 3.44 -10.13
C ALA A 141 -19.66 3.42 -9.88
N ILE A 142 -20.33 2.31 -10.17
CA ILE A 142 -21.80 2.19 -10.15
C ILE A 142 -22.25 1.33 -8.97
N GLY A 143 -21.61 0.17 -8.74
CA GLY A 143 -21.98 -0.73 -7.66
C GLY A 143 -21.38 -2.14 -7.81
N ILE A 144 -21.95 -3.11 -7.08
CA ILE A 144 -21.51 -4.51 -7.14
C ILE A 144 -21.62 -5.02 -8.59
N PRO A 145 -20.55 -5.60 -9.16
CA PRO A 145 -20.53 -6.02 -10.56
C PRO A 145 -21.47 -7.20 -10.81
N THR A 146 -22.00 -7.27 -12.04
CA THR A 146 -22.57 -8.52 -12.54
C THR A 146 -21.47 -9.55 -12.76
N LYS A 147 -21.84 -10.84 -12.88
CA LYS A 147 -20.88 -11.90 -13.19
C LYS A 147 -20.17 -11.68 -14.52
N GLU A 148 -20.83 -11.06 -15.50
CA GLU A 148 -20.27 -10.75 -16.82
C GLU A 148 -19.22 -9.64 -16.75
N ALA A 149 -19.50 -8.55 -16.02
CA ALA A 149 -18.58 -7.44 -15.80
C ALA A 149 -17.35 -7.89 -15.00
N ASN A 150 -17.56 -8.73 -13.98
CA ASN A 150 -16.48 -9.33 -13.21
C ASN A 150 -15.59 -10.23 -14.10
N ALA A 151 -16.21 -11.11 -14.90
CA ALA A 151 -15.48 -11.94 -15.85
C ALA A 151 -14.71 -11.11 -16.89
N ALA A 152 -15.23 -9.95 -17.31
CA ALA A 152 -14.52 -9.04 -18.22
C ALA A 152 -13.26 -8.44 -17.59
N GLY A 153 -13.34 -7.99 -16.32
CA GLY A 153 -12.17 -7.55 -15.56
C GLY A 153 -11.10 -8.63 -15.42
N LEU A 154 -11.51 -9.87 -15.13
CA LEU A 154 -10.62 -11.04 -15.02
C LEU A 154 -9.92 -11.34 -16.35
N ARG A 155 -10.65 -11.34 -17.47
CA ARG A 155 -10.07 -11.58 -18.81
C ARG A 155 -9.08 -10.49 -19.20
N CYS A 156 -9.43 -9.22 -18.98
CA CYS A 156 -8.54 -8.08 -19.21
C CYS A 156 -7.24 -8.24 -18.41
N THR A 157 -7.38 -8.49 -17.10
CA THR A 157 -6.23 -8.63 -16.20
C THR A 157 -5.33 -9.79 -16.62
N LYS A 158 -5.90 -10.98 -16.87
CA LYS A 158 -5.14 -12.14 -17.31
C LYS A 158 -4.41 -11.90 -18.63
N GLN A 159 -5.07 -11.24 -19.60
CA GLN A 159 -4.44 -10.90 -20.88
C GLN A 159 -3.23 -10.00 -20.68
N VAL A 160 -3.34 -8.94 -19.88
CA VAL A 160 -2.23 -8.00 -19.63
C VAL A 160 -1.07 -8.69 -18.90
N VAL A 161 -1.37 -9.47 -17.86
CA VAL A 161 -0.34 -10.22 -17.12
C VAL A 161 0.40 -11.19 -18.03
N ASN A 162 -0.31 -11.94 -18.89
CA ASN A 162 0.31 -12.86 -19.83
C ASN A 162 1.22 -12.17 -20.86
N MET A 163 0.85 -10.98 -21.34
CA MET A 163 1.70 -10.22 -22.28
C MET A 163 3.00 -9.72 -21.65
N LEU A 164 3.05 -9.60 -20.32
CA LEU A 164 4.15 -9.01 -19.56
C LEU A 164 4.90 -10.04 -18.72
N SER A 165 4.61 -11.35 -18.85
CA SER A 165 5.19 -12.42 -18.01
C SER A 165 6.72 -12.39 -17.99
N ASP A 166 7.31 -12.13 -19.15
CA ASP A 166 8.77 -12.17 -19.37
C ASP A 166 9.46 -10.81 -19.16
N GLN A 167 8.71 -9.78 -18.75
CA GLN A 167 9.23 -8.41 -18.60
C GLN A 167 9.50 -8.07 -17.13
N ALA A 168 10.49 -7.22 -16.87
CA ALA A 168 10.79 -6.68 -15.56
C ALA A 168 11.33 -5.25 -15.70
N ILE A 169 11.17 -4.43 -14.65
CA ILE A 169 11.76 -3.10 -14.57
C ILE A 169 13.05 -3.20 -13.75
N GLN A 170 14.15 -2.70 -14.31
CA GLN A 170 15.42 -2.54 -13.61
C GLN A 170 16.04 -1.21 -14.05
N ASN A 171 15.96 -0.20 -13.18
CA ASN A 171 16.57 1.11 -13.40
C ASN A 171 16.98 1.76 -12.07
N VAL A 172 17.72 2.86 -12.17
CA VAL A 172 18.25 3.59 -11.00
C VAL A 172 17.12 4.21 -10.19
N GLU A 173 16.09 4.73 -10.86
CA GLU A 173 14.95 5.38 -10.23
C GLU A 173 14.18 4.41 -9.33
N LEU A 174 14.03 3.14 -9.75
CA LEU A 174 13.43 2.09 -8.96
C LEU A 174 14.22 1.86 -7.66
N GLU A 175 15.54 1.71 -7.73
CA GLU A 175 16.35 1.47 -6.54
C GLU A 175 16.37 2.66 -5.58
N VAL A 176 16.34 3.89 -6.10
CA VAL A 176 16.17 5.10 -5.28
C VAL A 176 14.84 5.08 -4.56
N GLU A 177 13.73 4.85 -5.27
CA GLU A 177 12.39 4.83 -4.67
C GLU A 177 12.25 3.70 -3.63
N LYS A 178 12.80 2.51 -3.90
CA LYS A 178 12.88 1.43 -2.91
C LYS A 178 13.66 1.84 -1.67
N GLY A 179 14.78 2.54 -1.83
CA GLY A 179 15.58 3.06 -0.72
C GLY A 179 14.78 3.99 0.19
N ILE A 180 14.00 4.90 -0.40
CA ILE A 180 13.10 5.80 0.33
C ILE A 180 12.04 5.00 1.10
N ILE A 181 11.32 4.08 0.44
CA ILE A 181 10.26 3.28 1.07
C ILE A 181 10.82 2.44 2.22
N ARG A 182 11.99 1.81 2.05
CA ARG A 182 12.66 1.04 3.12
C ARG A 182 13.00 1.92 4.32
N HIS A 183 13.56 3.10 4.09
CA HIS A 183 13.94 4.02 5.16
C HIS A 183 12.70 4.48 5.95
N GLU A 184 11.67 4.97 5.26
CA GLU A 184 10.43 5.42 5.87
C GLU A 184 9.74 4.32 6.69
N THR A 185 9.64 3.11 6.10
CA THR A 185 8.96 1.97 6.73
C THR A 185 9.67 1.56 8.02
N ARG A 186 11.01 1.44 7.99
CA ARG A 186 11.78 1.06 9.18
C ARG A 186 11.58 2.04 10.33
N LEU A 187 11.61 3.35 10.05
CA LEU A 187 11.38 4.37 11.07
C LEU A 187 10.01 4.21 11.76
N ILE A 188 8.96 3.86 11.01
CA ILE A 188 7.62 3.63 11.58
C ILE A 188 7.59 2.34 12.42
N VAL A 189 8.05 1.21 11.87
CA VAL A 189 7.97 -0.10 12.54
C VAL A 189 8.88 -0.14 13.77
N ASP A 190 10.12 0.33 13.67
CA ASP A 190 11.07 0.37 14.79
C ASP A 190 10.58 1.32 15.90
N LYS A 191 9.93 2.44 15.54
CA LYS A 191 9.33 3.33 16.54
C LYS A 191 8.16 2.66 17.28
N CYS A 192 7.39 1.81 16.62
CA CYS A 192 6.36 1.00 17.28
C CYS A 192 6.99 0.01 18.28
N PHE A 193 8.08 -0.67 17.93
CA PHE A 193 8.82 -1.52 18.88
C PHE A 193 9.35 -0.73 20.07
N GLU A 194 9.92 0.46 19.86
CA GLU A 194 10.38 1.36 20.93
C GLU A 194 9.23 1.72 21.87
N LEU A 195 8.10 2.20 21.32
CA LEU A 195 6.92 2.55 22.11
C LEU A 195 6.33 1.34 22.86
N GLY A 196 6.52 0.13 22.34
CA GLY A 196 6.09 -1.12 22.94
C GLY A 196 7.06 -1.71 23.95
N ASN A 197 8.26 -1.13 24.14
CA ASN A 197 9.37 -1.74 24.87
C ASN A 197 9.67 -3.18 24.40
N GLY A 198 9.64 -3.38 23.07
CA GLY A 198 9.86 -4.69 22.42
C GLY A 198 8.59 -5.48 22.12
N ASP A 199 7.46 -5.19 22.76
CA ASP A 199 6.16 -5.81 22.45
C ASP A 199 5.49 -5.05 21.30
N ILE A 200 5.44 -5.64 20.10
CA ILE A 200 4.86 -4.98 18.93
C ILE A 200 3.34 -4.79 19.01
N ALA A 201 2.61 -5.65 19.73
CA ALA A 201 1.16 -5.56 19.89
C ALA A 201 0.79 -4.34 20.76
N LEU A 202 1.53 -4.11 21.85
CA LEU A 202 1.43 -2.88 22.64
C LEU A 202 1.98 -1.67 21.87
N GLY A 203 3.09 -1.88 21.16
CA GLY A 203 3.78 -0.89 20.35
C GLY A 203 2.87 -0.22 19.32
N VAL A 204 2.18 -1.01 18.50
CA VAL A 204 1.26 -0.47 17.49
C VAL A 204 0.06 0.24 18.11
N CYS A 205 -0.49 -0.25 19.23
CA CYS A 205 -1.56 0.43 19.96
C CYS A 205 -1.15 1.84 20.42
N ARG A 206 0.08 1.96 20.92
CA ARG A 206 0.67 3.24 21.34
C ARG A 206 1.04 4.11 20.14
N GLY A 207 1.58 3.50 19.08
CA GLY A 207 1.97 4.15 17.84
C GLY A 207 0.79 4.82 17.12
N VAL A 208 -0.36 4.14 17.03
CA VAL A 208 -1.59 4.72 16.47
C VAL A 208 -2.06 5.92 17.28
N LYS A 209 -2.11 5.80 18.61
CA LYS A 209 -2.50 6.92 19.49
C LYS A 209 -1.53 8.11 19.42
N ALA A 210 -0.24 7.85 19.22
CA ALA A 210 0.78 8.87 19.10
C ALA A 210 0.85 9.50 17.69
N GLY A 211 0.21 8.90 16.68
CA GLY A 211 0.32 9.31 15.28
C GLY A 211 1.62 8.87 14.59
N VAL A 212 2.33 7.88 15.15
CA VAL A 212 3.48 7.22 14.52
C VAL A 212 3.00 6.32 13.38
N VAL A 213 1.83 5.69 13.56
CA VAL A 213 1.08 5.00 12.50
C VAL A 213 -0.21 5.80 12.29
N ASP A 214 -0.30 6.52 11.19
CA ASP A 214 -1.45 7.38 10.88
C ASP A 214 -1.95 7.09 9.46
N VAL A 215 -3.14 6.50 9.38
CA VAL A 215 -3.74 6.04 8.13
C VAL A 215 -4.64 7.14 7.57
N PRO A 216 -4.40 7.62 6.33
CA PRO A 216 -5.12 8.76 5.81
C PRO A 216 -6.60 8.44 5.62
N PHE A 217 -7.47 9.35 6.07
CA PHE A 217 -8.94 9.25 5.98
C PHE A 217 -9.56 8.07 6.74
N ALA A 218 -8.83 7.46 7.68
CA ALA A 218 -9.38 6.37 8.47
C ALA A 218 -10.51 6.88 9.39
N PRO A 219 -11.67 6.20 9.45
CA PRO A 219 -12.79 6.59 10.31
C PRO A 219 -12.56 6.23 11.79
N CYS A 220 -11.48 5.51 12.10
CA CYS A 220 -11.17 5.06 13.44
C CYS A 220 -10.86 6.26 14.36
N ARG A 221 -11.58 6.38 15.47
CA ARG A 221 -11.39 7.47 16.46
C ARG A 221 -10.00 7.48 17.12
N ALA A 222 -9.30 6.36 17.10
CA ALA A 222 -7.94 6.27 17.64
C ALA A 222 -6.88 6.74 16.64
N ASN A 223 -7.20 6.81 15.35
CA ASN A 223 -6.30 7.30 14.33
C ASN A 223 -6.11 8.82 14.50
N ALA A 224 -4.86 9.28 14.52
CA ALA A 224 -4.55 10.69 14.78
C ALA A 224 -5.11 11.64 13.70
N GLY A 225 -5.09 11.22 12.42
CA GLY A 225 -5.63 12.00 11.30
C GLY A 225 -4.87 13.29 11.01
N GLN A 226 -3.58 13.31 11.31
CA GLN A 226 -2.71 14.48 11.16
C GLN A 226 -1.88 14.41 9.87
N MET A 227 -1.41 13.21 9.52
CA MET A 227 -0.67 12.97 8.29
C MET A 227 -1.59 13.18 7.09
N LEU A 228 -1.14 13.98 6.13
CA LEU A 228 -1.88 14.23 4.88
C LEU A 228 -1.03 13.86 3.68
N PRO A 229 -1.50 12.93 2.84
CA PRO A 229 -0.83 12.57 1.60
C PRO A 229 -1.24 13.49 0.46
N ALA A 230 -0.38 13.63 -0.54
CA ALA A 230 -0.70 14.21 -1.84
C ALA A 230 0.22 13.61 -2.90
N ARG A 231 -0.14 13.71 -4.18
CA ARG A 231 0.77 13.29 -5.25
C ARG A 231 1.87 14.32 -5.49
N ASP A 232 3.06 13.88 -5.85
CA ASP A 232 4.08 14.73 -6.44
C ASP A 232 3.80 15.02 -7.92
N ASN A 233 4.75 15.67 -8.59
CA ASN A 233 4.60 16.07 -9.99
C ASN A 233 4.52 14.88 -10.96
N GLU A 234 5.05 13.72 -10.58
CA GLU A 234 5.08 12.50 -11.39
C GLU A 234 3.97 11.52 -10.99
N GLY A 235 3.11 11.93 -10.04
CA GLY A 235 1.95 11.17 -9.60
C GLY A 235 2.25 10.15 -8.51
N ALA A 236 3.48 10.08 -7.99
CA ALA A 236 3.80 9.26 -6.83
C ALA A 236 3.20 9.88 -5.56
N VAL A 237 2.66 9.06 -4.67
CA VAL A 237 2.11 9.52 -3.38
C VAL A 237 3.26 9.91 -2.46
N ARG A 238 3.18 11.12 -1.92
CA ARG A 238 4.11 11.73 -0.97
C ARG A 238 3.37 12.24 0.25
N ILE A 239 4.12 12.62 1.27
CA ILE A 239 3.55 13.11 2.53
C ILE A 239 3.62 14.63 2.55
N MET A 240 2.48 15.27 2.31
CA MET A 240 2.33 16.73 2.29
C MET A 240 2.38 17.32 3.71
N ASN A 241 1.72 16.68 4.66
CA ASN A 241 1.85 16.98 6.08
C ASN A 241 2.35 15.73 6.80
N ILE A 242 3.51 15.84 7.44
CA ILE A 242 4.18 14.72 8.12
C ILE A 242 3.43 14.29 9.39
N GLY A 243 2.73 15.22 10.06
CA GLY A 243 2.14 14.93 11.37
C GLY A 243 3.20 14.44 12.35
N ASN A 244 2.92 13.32 13.01
CA ASN A 244 3.82 12.67 13.98
C ASN A 244 4.55 11.45 13.42
N LEU A 245 4.60 11.26 12.09
CA LEU A 245 5.44 10.22 11.52
C LEU A 245 6.90 10.43 11.98
N PRO A 246 7.62 9.36 12.39
CA PRO A 246 8.93 9.45 13.02
C PRO A 246 10.06 9.67 12.00
N PHE A 247 9.83 10.52 11.01
CA PHE A 247 10.77 10.78 9.92
C PHE A 247 11.88 11.72 10.36
N ASP A 248 13.09 11.42 9.91
CA ASP A 248 14.25 12.28 10.07
C ASP A 248 14.18 13.50 9.15
N LYS A 249 15.22 14.34 9.22
CA LYS A 249 15.28 15.56 8.42
C LYS A 249 15.39 15.27 6.92
N GLU A 250 16.13 14.23 6.54
CA GLU A 250 16.36 13.88 5.14
C GLU A 250 15.04 13.53 4.44
N LEU A 251 14.23 12.65 5.04
CA LEU A 251 12.92 12.28 4.48
C LEU A 251 11.93 13.44 4.46
N ARG A 252 11.92 14.28 5.51
CA ARG A 252 11.08 15.49 5.53
C ARG A 252 11.44 16.44 4.38
N ASP A 253 12.73 16.67 4.15
CA ASP A 253 13.21 17.53 3.07
C ASP A 253 12.90 16.92 1.70
N PHE A 254 13.02 15.59 1.55
CA PHE A 254 12.66 14.88 0.32
C PHE A 254 11.19 15.09 -0.06
N HIS A 255 10.25 14.84 0.87
CA HIS A 255 8.82 15.05 0.62
C HIS A 255 8.50 16.51 0.32
N ALA A 256 9.08 17.44 1.10
CA ALA A 256 8.89 18.87 0.87
C ALA A 256 9.39 19.30 -0.52
N ALA A 257 10.53 18.80 -0.97
CA ALA A 257 11.08 19.08 -2.29
C ALA A 257 10.18 18.55 -3.43
N LYS A 258 9.68 17.30 -3.31
CA LYS A 258 8.74 16.72 -4.29
C LYS A 258 7.44 17.50 -4.38
N MET A 259 6.90 17.96 -3.24
CA MET A 259 5.71 18.81 -3.21
C MET A 259 5.98 20.22 -3.78
N ALA A 260 7.13 20.81 -3.48
CA ALA A 260 7.54 22.10 -4.02
C ALA A 260 7.70 22.06 -5.55
N GLN A 261 8.24 20.96 -6.10
CA GLN A 261 8.33 20.75 -7.54
C GLN A 261 6.94 20.77 -8.19
N ARG A 262 5.96 20.02 -7.65
CA ARG A 262 4.57 20.05 -8.16
C ARG A 262 3.97 21.45 -8.09
N ALA A 263 4.13 22.13 -6.96
CA ALA A 263 3.61 23.48 -6.76
C ALA A 263 4.16 24.48 -7.79
N LYS A 264 5.46 24.39 -8.10
CA LYS A 264 6.10 25.20 -9.14
C LYS A 264 5.49 24.93 -10.52
N GLU A 265 5.35 23.67 -10.91
CA GLU A 265 4.80 23.27 -12.22
C GLU A 265 3.32 23.67 -12.37
N GLU A 266 2.53 23.58 -11.30
CA GLU A 266 1.11 23.94 -11.32
C GLU A 266 0.84 25.43 -11.09
N ASN A 267 1.89 26.23 -10.84
CA ASN A 267 1.81 27.64 -10.49
C ASN A 267 0.79 27.91 -9.36
N ARG A 268 0.79 27.07 -8.33
CA ARG A 268 -0.05 27.22 -7.12
C ARG A 268 0.69 26.73 -5.88
N LYS A 269 0.27 27.20 -4.71
CA LYS A 269 0.84 26.75 -3.44
C LYS A 269 0.45 25.30 -3.12
N VAL A 270 1.34 24.56 -2.47
CA VAL A 270 1.01 23.29 -1.81
C VAL A 270 -0.13 23.54 -0.83
N SER A 271 -1.22 22.79 -0.97
CA SER A 271 -2.42 23.02 -0.17
C SER A 271 -3.30 21.77 -0.13
N PHE A 272 -4.21 21.73 0.84
CA PHE A 272 -5.22 20.66 0.94
C PHE A 272 -6.09 20.52 -0.32
N GLN A 273 -6.23 21.58 -1.11
CA GLN A 273 -6.91 21.49 -2.40
C GLN A 273 -6.24 20.49 -3.36
N MET A 274 -4.91 20.34 -3.33
CA MET A 274 -4.21 19.32 -4.12
C MET A 274 -4.67 17.91 -3.75
N VAL A 275 -4.89 17.66 -2.45
CA VAL A 275 -5.37 16.38 -1.92
C VAL A 275 -6.78 16.10 -2.45
N ILE A 276 -7.68 17.08 -2.35
CA ILE A 276 -9.04 16.97 -2.88
C ILE A 276 -9.00 16.67 -4.37
N ASP A 277 -8.19 17.40 -5.14
CA ASP A 277 -8.09 17.20 -6.58
C ASP A 277 -7.57 15.79 -6.93
N ASP A 278 -6.60 15.28 -6.18
CA ASP A 278 -6.03 13.94 -6.36
C ASP A 278 -7.03 12.82 -6.04
N VAL A 279 -7.87 12.99 -5.02
CA VAL A 279 -8.94 12.04 -4.66
C VAL A 279 -9.92 11.85 -5.82
N TYR A 280 -10.25 12.92 -6.55
CA TYR A 280 -11.19 12.86 -7.68
C TYR A 280 -10.54 12.61 -9.04
N ALA A 281 -9.21 12.62 -9.15
CA ALA A 281 -8.51 12.66 -10.43
C ALA A 281 -8.83 11.46 -11.33
N ILE A 282 -8.80 10.24 -10.79
CA ILE A 282 -9.01 9.01 -11.57
C ILE A 282 -10.43 8.92 -12.11
N GLY A 283 -11.44 9.30 -11.30
CA GLY A 283 -12.82 9.42 -11.78
C GLY A 283 -12.98 10.42 -12.93
N LYS A 284 -12.12 11.46 -12.96
CA LYS A 284 -12.02 12.44 -14.06
C LYS A 284 -11.06 12.00 -15.18
N GLY A 285 -10.51 10.79 -15.11
CA GLY A 285 -9.69 10.18 -16.16
C GLY A 285 -8.20 10.52 -16.12
N ARG A 286 -7.64 10.93 -14.97
CA ARG A 286 -6.22 11.26 -14.81
C ARG A 286 -5.65 10.79 -13.48
N LEU A 287 -4.35 10.56 -13.41
CA LEU A 287 -3.71 10.18 -12.14
C LEU A 287 -3.55 11.36 -11.17
N VAL A 288 -3.10 12.52 -11.67
CA VAL A 288 -2.81 13.71 -10.86
C VAL A 288 -3.90 14.76 -11.02
N GLY A 289 -4.38 15.30 -9.89
CA GLY A 289 -5.38 16.36 -9.84
C GLY A 289 -4.79 17.72 -10.21
N ARG A 290 -4.67 18.00 -11.52
CA ARG A 290 -4.13 19.27 -12.04
C ARG A 290 -5.22 20.36 -12.07
N PRO A 291 -4.89 21.65 -11.83
CA PRO A 291 -5.88 22.75 -11.76
C PRO A 291 -6.66 23.05 -13.06
N ARG A 292 -6.08 22.75 -14.21
CA ARG A 292 -6.61 23.11 -15.52
C ARG A 292 -6.76 21.90 -16.41
N TYR A 293 -7.71 21.03 -16.11
CA TYR A 293 -8.32 20.08 -17.04
C TYR A 293 -9.71 19.69 -16.56
#